data_AF-A0A5J4RKB8-F1
#
_entry.id   AF-A0A5J4RKB8-F1
#
_cell.length_a   1.000
_cell.length_b   1.000
_cell.length_c   1.000
_cell.angle_alpha   90.00
_cell.angle_beta   90.00
_cell.angle_gamma   90.00
#
_symmetry.space_group_name_H-M   'P 1'
#
loop_
_entity.id
_entity.type
_entity.pdbx_description
1 polymer ?
#
loop_
_entity_poly.entity_id
_entity_poly.type
_entity_poly.pdbx_seq_one_letter_code
_entity_poly.pdbx_strand_id
1 'polypeptide(L)'
;GLGGAIYSTLSGGQIELNQTQFISCESKSGGAVYSTISGTGKLIITNQCSFTSCKGTAGNGGALYASLSSISGSGGISITGSASTFTSCTVPRDSGHGGAIYLDLASGTETKYDLTGASYSTTTDKLNNAQYGKNLFIKAFDLSTAVPIHTTASPTKTKIGAGLDSYEKANPTNLMGYDNVIGTLAIPLYYVYTAVDPLVFHVNNPISPFQIGSGNNNKYCGHLGWP
;
A
#
# COMPACT_ATOMS: atom_id res chain seq x y z
N GLY A 1 20.42 -5.55 6.33
CA GLY A 1 19.45 -6.56 6.80
C GLY A 1 18.05 -6.19 6.37
N LEU A 2 17.05 -6.92 6.84
CA LEU A 2 15.62 -6.64 6.65
C LEU A 2 15.05 -6.26 8.02
N GLY A 3 14.16 -5.27 8.11
CA GLY A 3 13.60 -4.83 9.40
C GLY A 3 14.64 -4.13 10.27
N GLY A 4 14.72 -2.80 10.25
CA GLY A 4 15.75 -2.08 11.01
C GLY A 4 15.55 -2.11 12.53
N ALA A 5 14.31 -2.34 12.97
CA ALA A 5 13.96 -2.56 14.37
C ALA A 5 13.37 -3.96 14.60
N ILE A 6 12.46 -4.40 13.73
CA ILE A 6 11.75 -5.67 13.87
C ILE A 6 11.86 -6.46 12.58
N TYR A 7 12.39 -7.68 12.68
CA TYR A 7 12.28 -8.72 11.67
C TYR A 7 11.44 -9.86 12.24
N SER A 8 10.39 -10.28 11.53
CA SER A 8 9.46 -11.30 12.04
C SER A 8 8.98 -12.27 10.97
N THR A 9 8.78 -13.53 11.40
CA THR A 9 8.07 -14.57 10.66
C THR A 9 6.96 -15.11 11.55
N LEU A 10 5.71 -14.88 11.18
CA LEU A 10 4.52 -15.15 11.98
C LEU A 10 3.66 -16.21 11.28
N SER A 11 3.78 -17.48 11.67
CA SER A 11 2.88 -18.57 11.24
C SER A 11 1.71 -18.81 12.22
N GLY A 12 1.82 -18.22 13.41
CA GLY A 12 0.86 -18.24 14.51
C GLY A 12 1.27 -17.17 15.54
N GLY A 13 0.47 -17.01 16.60
CA GLY A 13 0.71 -15.95 17.60
C GLY A 13 0.54 -14.53 17.02
N GLN A 14 0.97 -13.52 17.79
CA GLN A 14 0.87 -12.13 17.38
C GLN A 14 2.03 -11.27 17.87
N ILE A 15 2.38 -10.26 17.08
CA ILE A 15 3.12 -9.07 17.53
C ILE A 15 2.11 -7.93 17.61
N GLU A 16 2.05 -7.26 18.75
CA GLU A 16 1.25 -6.06 18.95
C GLU A 16 2.15 -4.87 19.26
N LEU A 17 2.03 -3.82 18.44
CA LEU A 17 2.68 -2.54 18.60
C LEU A 17 1.62 -1.50 18.98
N ASN A 18 1.77 -0.92 20.16
CA ASN A 18 0.81 0.02 20.74
C ASN A 18 1.59 1.24 21.25
N GLN A 19 1.21 2.44 20.82
CA GLN A 19 1.85 3.71 21.20
C GLN A 19 3.39 3.69 21.06
N THR A 20 3.89 3.00 20.03
CA THR A 20 5.32 2.80 19.80
C THR A 20 5.85 3.76 18.74
N GLN A 21 7.10 4.22 18.92
CA GLN A 21 7.75 5.13 17.97
C GLN A 21 8.95 4.44 17.30
N PHE A 22 9.00 4.55 15.98
CA PHE A 22 10.12 4.12 15.14
C PHE A 22 10.71 5.36 14.47
N ILE A 23 11.94 5.70 14.84
CA ILE A 23 12.60 6.94 14.41
C ILE A 23 13.90 6.58 13.71
N SER A 24 14.06 7.04 12.46
CA SER A 24 15.28 6.87 11.66
C SER A 24 15.75 5.43 11.51
N CYS A 25 14.82 4.47 11.55
CA CYS A 25 15.15 3.05 11.32
C CYS A 25 15.50 2.82 9.84
N GLU A 26 16.60 2.12 9.58
CA GLU A 26 17.11 1.88 8.23
C GLU A 26 17.37 0.39 8.00
N SER A 27 16.89 -0.14 6.87
CA SER A 27 17.14 -1.51 6.43
C SER A 27 17.00 -1.62 4.92
N LYS A 28 17.22 -2.81 4.34
CA LYS A 28 17.01 -3.01 2.89
C LYS A 28 15.53 -2.85 2.51
N SER A 29 14.64 -3.51 3.24
CA SER A 29 13.17 -3.45 3.09
C SER A 29 12.53 -3.47 4.46
N GLY A 30 11.47 -2.70 4.66
CA GLY A 30 10.88 -2.50 5.98
C GLY A 30 11.87 -1.75 6.87
N GLY A 31 12.07 -0.45 6.62
CA GLY A 31 13.09 0.32 7.32
C GLY A 31 12.98 0.20 8.84
N ALA A 32 11.75 0.15 9.38
CA ALA A 32 11.48 -0.22 10.76
C ALA A 32 11.08 -1.70 10.91
N VAL A 33 10.03 -2.13 10.21
CA VAL A 33 9.41 -3.44 10.41
C VAL A 33 9.40 -4.23 9.11
N TYR A 34 9.91 -5.45 9.16
CA TYR A 34 9.77 -6.45 8.12
C TYR A 34 9.05 -7.67 8.69
N SER A 35 7.94 -8.08 8.07
CA SER A 35 7.15 -9.22 8.52
C SER A 35 6.76 -10.15 7.38
N THR A 36 6.93 -11.45 7.59
CA THR A 36 6.32 -12.50 6.76
C THR A 36 5.25 -13.20 7.57
N ILE A 37 4.01 -13.25 7.07
CA ILE A 37 2.84 -13.67 7.81
C ILE A 37 2.14 -14.82 7.06
N SER A 38 1.86 -15.90 7.79
CA SER A 38 1.15 -17.08 7.31
C SER A 38 0.32 -17.73 8.42
N GLY A 39 -0.49 -18.73 8.07
CA GLY A 39 -1.33 -19.44 9.04
C GLY A 39 -2.21 -18.46 9.82
N THR A 40 -2.16 -18.52 11.15
CA THR A 40 -2.93 -17.64 12.03
C THR A 40 -2.10 -16.48 12.60
N GLY A 41 -0.91 -16.22 12.06
CA GLY A 41 0.00 -15.16 12.53
C GLY A 41 -0.57 -13.75 12.35
N LYS A 42 -0.28 -12.84 13.29
CA LYS A 42 -0.83 -11.48 13.27
C LYS A 42 0.23 -10.41 13.56
N LEU A 43 0.29 -9.40 12.71
CA LEU A 43 0.96 -8.14 13.04
C LEU A 43 -0.10 -7.07 13.30
N ILE A 44 -0.17 -6.61 14.55
CA ILE A 44 -1.16 -5.64 15.01
C ILE A 44 -0.42 -4.35 15.36
N ILE A 45 -0.78 -3.25 14.71
CA ILE A 45 -0.34 -1.90 15.01
C ILE A 45 -1.57 -1.11 15.42
N THR A 46 -1.53 -0.51 16.60
CA THR A 46 -2.69 0.17 17.15
C THR A 46 -2.27 1.39 17.94
N ASN A 47 -3.23 2.29 18.15
CA ASN A 47 -3.14 3.38 19.11
C ASN A 47 -1.88 4.24 18.95
N GLN A 48 -1.89 5.16 17.97
CA GLN A 48 -0.89 6.25 17.90
C GLN A 48 0.57 5.77 17.82
N CYS A 49 0.83 4.70 17.06
CA CYS A 49 2.20 4.39 16.68
C CYS A 49 2.72 5.45 15.69
N SER A 50 4.02 5.73 15.71
CA SER A 50 4.64 6.67 14.77
C SER A 50 5.84 6.04 14.05
N PHE A 51 5.91 6.29 12.74
CA PHE A 51 7.02 5.91 11.89
C PHE A 51 7.56 7.19 11.26
N THR A 52 8.75 7.61 11.69
CA THR A 52 9.35 8.89 11.32
C THR A 52 10.72 8.67 10.72
N SER A 53 10.94 9.17 9.51
CA SER A 53 12.22 9.11 8.81
C SER A 53 12.77 7.68 8.60
N CYS A 54 11.89 6.67 8.59
CA CYS A 54 12.29 5.29 8.31
C CYS A 54 12.66 5.12 6.84
N LYS A 55 13.68 4.29 6.56
CA LYS A 55 14.26 4.17 5.22
C LYS A 55 14.49 2.72 4.80
N GLY A 56 13.97 2.37 3.62
CA GLY A 56 14.39 1.20 2.84
C GLY A 56 15.51 1.61 1.89
N THR A 57 16.67 0.94 1.92
CA THR A 57 17.86 1.40 1.18
C THR A 57 17.96 0.87 -0.23
N ALA A 58 17.39 -0.31 -0.50
CA ALA A 58 17.47 -0.98 -1.80
C ALA A 58 16.26 -1.89 -2.06
N GLY A 59 15.16 -1.65 -1.35
CA GLY A 59 13.97 -2.48 -1.37
C GLY A 59 12.71 -1.65 -1.13
N ASN A 60 11.69 -2.29 -0.59
CA ASN A 60 10.34 -1.73 -0.48
C ASN A 60 9.93 -1.50 0.98
N GLY A 61 8.94 -0.65 1.20
CA GLY A 61 8.42 -0.39 2.54
C GLY A 61 9.40 0.42 3.37
N GLY A 62 9.43 1.74 3.21
CA GLY A 62 10.40 2.58 3.93
C GLY A 62 10.22 2.51 5.46
N ALA A 63 8.99 2.31 5.94
CA ALA A 63 8.72 1.97 7.33
C ALA A 63 8.40 0.48 7.51
N LEU A 64 7.41 -0.01 6.76
CA LEU A 64 6.81 -1.31 6.96
C LEU A 64 6.82 -2.11 5.65
N TYR A 65 7.37 -3.31 5.69
CA TYR A 65 7.18 -4.33 4.67
C TYR A 65 6.44 -5.52 5.29
N ALA A 66 5.35 -5.95 4.67
CA ALA A 66 4.64 -7.17 5.05
C ALA A 66 4.35 -8.05 3.83
N SER A 67 4.69 -9.34 3.94
CA SER A 67 4.30 -10.36 2.96
C SER A 67 3.33 -11.34 3.60
N LEU A 68 2.19 -11.57 2.95
CA LEU A 68 1.13 -12.47 3.42
C LEU A 68 0.99 -13.64 2.45
N SER A 69 1.02 -14.86 3.00
CA SER A 69 0.81 -16.09 2.23
C SER A 69 0.12 -17.15 3.07
N SER A 70 -0.74 -17.97 2.46
CA SER A 70 -1.37 -19.12 3.13
C SER A 70 -2.01 -18.77 4.48
N ILE A 71 -2.75 -17.66 4.54
CA ILE A 71 -3.41 -17.18 5.76
C ILE A 71 -4.64 -18.04 6.06
N SER A 72 -4.80 -18.45 7.31
CA SER A 72 -5.98 -19.14 7.84
C SER A 72 -6.59 -18.37 9.01
N GLY A 73 -7.90 -18.54 9.22
CA GLY A 73 -8.62 -17.85 10.29
C GLY A 73 -8.48 -16.33 10.24
N SER A 74 -8.06 -15.75 11.38
CA SER A 74 -7.90 -14.30 11.60
C SER A 74 -6.45 -13.80 11.45
N GLY A 75 -5.56 -14.59 10.82
CA GLY A 75 -4.21 -14.13 10.51
C GLY A 75 -4.22 -12.92 9.55
N GLY A 76 -3.17 -12.11 9.59
CA GLY A 76 -3.06 -10.92 8.75
C GLY A 76 -2.31 -9.76 9.39
N ILE A 77 -2.47 -8.57 8.81
CA ILE A 77 -1.89 -7.33 9.31
C ILE A 77 -2.96 -6.27 9.53
N SER A 78 -2.93 -5.58 10.66
CA SER A 78 -3.88 -4.51 10.95
C SER A 78 -3.19 -3.27 11.53
N ILE A 79 -3.49 -2.11 10.97
CA ILE A 79 -3.22 -0.78 11.53
C ILE A 79 -4.58 -0.15 11.81
N THR A 80 -5.00 -0.14 13.08
CA THR A 80 -6.37 0.25 13.47
C THR A 80 -6.37 1.08 14.75
N GLY A 81 -7.56 1.49 15.21
CA GLY A 81 -7.72 2.30 16.41
C GLY A 81 -7.37 3.77 16.15
N SER A 82 -6.75 4.43 17.13
CA SER A 82 -6.30 5.81 16.94
C SER A 82 -5.18 5.89 15.91
N ALA A 83 -5.24 6.92 15.06
CA ALA A 83 -4.38 7.05 13.88
C ALA A 83 -2.89 6.86 14.20
N SER A 84 -2.25 5.95 13.47
CA SER A 84 -0.81 5.73 13.47
C SER A 84 -0.18 6.44 12.26
N THR A 85 0.87 7.22 12.48
CA THR A 85 1.36 8.19 11.50
C THR A 85 2.61 7.71 10.78
N PHE A 86 2.70 7.98 9.48
CA PHE A 86 3.85 7.70 8.63
C PHE A 86 4.35 8.99 7.98
N THR A 87 5.57 9.40 8.37
CA THR A 87 6.13 10.71 8.07
C THR A 87 7.58 10.59 7.61
N SER A 88 7.92 11.25 6.50
CA SER A 88 9.27 11.25 5.92
C SER A 88 9.86 9.85 5.67
N CYS A 89 9.02 8.83 5.50
CA CYS A 89 9.46 7.48 5.20
C CYS A 89 9.84 7.35 3.72
N THR A 90 10.96 6.70 3.41
CA THR A 90 11.50 6.70 2.05
C THR A 90 12.05 5.35 1.60
N VAL A 91 11.97 5.13 0.29
CA VAL A 91 12.68 4.07 -0.46
C VAL A 91 13.36 4.70 -1.69
N PRO A 92 14.22 3.98 -2.45
CA PRO A 92 14.83 4.53 -3.65
C PRO A 92 13.79 4.96 -4.68
N ARG A 93 14.00 6.12 -5.32
CA ARG A 93 13.02 6.74 -6.23
C ARG A 93 12.97 6.13 -7.62
N ASP A 94 13.94 5.28 -7.94
CA ASP A 94 14.13 4.64 -9.24
C ASP A 94 13.71 3.17 -9.27
N SER A 95 13.49 2.57 -8.10
CA SER A 95 13.29 1.12 -7.96
C SER A 95 12.42 0.70 -6.78
N GLY A 96 12.25 1.56 -5.77
CA GLY A 96 11.55 1.23 -4.53
C GLY A 96 10.07 1.58 -4.57
N HIS A 97 9.26 0.72 -3.98
CA HIS A 97 7.81 0.89 -3.84
C HIS A 97 7.40 1.01 -2.36
N GLY A 98 6.33 1.75 -2.08
CA GLY A 98 5.78 1.84 -0.73
C GLY A 98 6.69 2.65 0.19
N GLY A 99 6.74 3.97 0.00
CA GLY A 99 7.65 4.84 0.77
C GLY A 99 7.40 4.74 2.27
N ALA A 100 6.15 4.56 2.70
CA ALA A 100 5.84 4.14 4.06
C ALA A 100 5.57 2.63 4.17
N ILE A 101 4.54 2.13 3.49
CA ILE A 101 4.05 0.76 3.63
C ILE A 101 4.12 0.03 2.29
N TYR A 102 4.64 -1.19 2.31
CA TYR A 102 4.55 -2.14 1.20
C TYR A 102 3.90 -3.44 1.66
N LEU A 103 2.85 -3.86 0.95
CA LEU A 103 2.17 -5.14 1.13
C LEU A 103 2.39 -6.05 -0.08
N ASP A 104 2.88 -7.28 0.13
CA ASP A 104 2.89 -8.37 -0.86
C ASP A 104 1.82 -9.41 -0.47
N LEU A 105 0.71 -9.42 -1.21
CA LEU A 105 -0.46 -10.25 -0.95
C LEU A 105 -0.52 -11.39 -1.95
N ALA A 106 -0.22 -12.61 -1.49
CA ALA A 106 -0.43 -13.82 -2.29
C ALA A 106 -1.93 -14.08 -2.52
N SER A 107 -2.23 -14.92 -3.50
CA SER A 107 -3.61 -15.35 -3.80
C SER A 107 -4.31 -15.89 -2.55
N GLY A 108 -5.54 -15.43 -2.29
CA GLY A 108 -6.34 -15.78 -1.12
C GLY A 108 -6.04 -14.93 0.13
N THR A 109 -5.08 -14.01 0.09
CA THR A 109 -4.73 -13.13 1.22
C THR A 109 -5.15 -11.66 1.04
N GLU A 110 -5.77 -11.33 -0.09
CA GLU A 110 -6.12 -9.97 -0.52
C GLU A 110 -7.03 -9.24 0.50
N THR A 111 -7.77 -9.98 1.31
CA THR A 111 -8.68 -9.42 2.32
C THR A 111 -8.13 -9.47 3.75
N LYS A 112 -6.90 -9.95 3.93
CA LYS A 112 -6.29 -10.26 5.24
C LYS A 112 -5.48 -9.09 5.81
N TYR A 113 -5.92 -7.87 5.48
CA TYR A 113 -5.34 -6.66 6.03
C TYR A 113 -6.40 -5.60 6.32
N ASP A 114 -6.07 -4.68 7.22
CA ASP A 114 -6.87 -3.49 7.55
C ASP A 114 -5.94 -2.34 7.92
N LEU A 115 -5.86 -1.30 7.11
CA LEU A 115 -5.05 -0.10 7.36
C LEU A 115 -5.92 1.13 7.68
N THR A 116 -7.15 0.97 8.16
CA THR A 116 -8.06 2.10 8.46
C THR A 116 -7.51 3.08 9.50
N GLY A 117 -6.57 2.64 10.34
CA GLY A 117 -5.86 3.48 11.30
C GLY A 117 -4.54 4.05 10.78
N ALA A 118 -4.15 3.83 9.52
CA ALA A 118 -2.95 4.45 8.95
C ALA A 118 -3.23 5.91 8.55
N SER A 119 -2.30 6.80 8.86
CA SER A 119 -2.33 8.21 8.47
C SER A 119 -1.00 8.61 7.86
N TYR A 120 -1.06 9.22 6.68
CA TYR A 120 0.13 9.59 5.90
C TYR A 120 0.32 11.11 5.89
N SER A 121 1.57 11.56 6.06
CA SER A 121 1.88 12.98 6.02
C SER A 121 1.53 13.63 4.67
N THR A 122 0.86 14.78 4.74
CA THR A 122 0.56 15.67 3.60
C THR A 122 1.36 16.96 3.64
N THR A 123 2.24 17.13 4.63
CA THR A 123 3.07 18.34 4.79
C THR A 123 4.29 18.24 3.89
N THR A 124 4.51 19.26 3.05
CA THR A 124 5.50 19.25 1.94
C THR A 124 6.92 18.81 2.35
N ASP A 125 7.43 19.24 3.50
CA ASP A 125 8.77 18.91 4.01
C ASP A 125 8.84 17.56 4.74
N LYS A 126 7.69 16.89 4.89
CA LYS A 126 7.53 15.65 5.64
C LYS A 126 6.84 14.55 4.84
N LEU A 127 6.79 14.69 3.52
CA LEU A 127 6.18 13.71 2.63
C LEU A 127 7.00 12.41 2.59
N ASN A 128 6.30 11.29 2.46
CA ASN A 128 6.92 10.01 2.15
C ASN A 128 7.36 9.97 0.67
N ASN A 129 8.27 9.06 0.32
CA ASN A 129 8.84 9.02 -1.04
C ASN A 129 9.17 7.62 -1.56
N ALA A 130 8.86 7.37 -2.82
CA ALA A 130 9.08 6.13 -3.54
C ALA A 130 9.02 6.37 -5.06
N GLN A 131 9.41 5.38 -5.87
CA GLN A 131 9.10 5.36 -7.30
C GLN A 131 7.58 5.30 -7.51
N TYR A 132 6.92 4.33 -6.85
CA TYR A 132 5.47 4.15 -6.86
C TYR A 132 4.94 3.91 -5.45
N GLY A 133 3.76 4.46 -5.16
CA GLY A 133 3.15 4.35 -3.84
C GLY A 133 3.98 5.06 -2.78
N LYS A 134 4.09 6.39 -2.84
CA LYS A 134 4.87 7.17 -1.86
C LYS A 134 4.43 6.86 -0.42
N ASN A 135 3.15 6.63 -0.20
CA ASN A 135 2.58 6.23 1.08
C ASN A 135 2.42 4.72 1.15
N LEU A 136 1.59 4.16 0.27
CA LEU A 136 1.23 2.75 0.27
C LEU A 136 1.45 2.15 -1.11
N PHE A 137 2.05 0.96 -1.11
CA PHE A 137 2.06 0.11 -2.28
C PHE A 137 1.49 -1.27 -1.96
N ILE A 138 0.52 -1.74 -2.75
CA ILE A 138 -0.06 -3.08 -2.64
C ILE A 138 0.27 -3.88 -3.89
N LYS A 139 1.10 -4.90 -3.77
CA LYS A 139 1.23 -5.94 -4.79
C LYS A 139 0.25 -7.06 -4.43
N ALA A 140 -0.77 -7.26 -5.25
CA ALA A 140 -1.79 -8.27 -5.01
C ALA A 140 -1.90 -9.24 -6.18
N PHE A 141 -2.37 -10.45 -5.90
CA PHE A 141 -2.77 -11.36 -6.97
C PHE A 141 -3.92 -10.78 -7.78
N ASP A 142 -5.02 -10.39 -7.13
CA ASP A 142 -6.10 -9.57 -7.70
C ASP A 142 -6.24 -8.26 -6.91
N LEU A 143 -5.84 -7.14 -7.53
CA LEU A 143 -5.84 -5.84 -6.86
C LEU A 143 -7.27 -5.32 -6.62
N SER A 144 -8.27 -5.73 -7.39
CA SER A 144 -9.68 -5.34 -7.20
C SER A 144 -10.26 -5.99 -5.95
N THR A 145 -9.86 -7.24 -5.70
CA THR A 145 -10.23 -7.96 -4.47
C THR A 145 -9.52 -7.35 -3.26
N ALA A 146 -8.25 -6.95 -3.42
CA ALA A 146 -7.49 -6.31 -2.35
C ALA A 146 -8.02 -4.91 -2.00
N VAL A 147 -8.48 -4.16 -2.99
CA VAL A 147 -8.89 -2.75 -2.85
C VAL A 147 -10.33 -2.61 -3.36
N PRO A 148 -11.33 -2.92 -2.51
CA PRO A 148 -12.72 -2.91 -2.93
C PRO A 148 -13.23 -1.49 -3.20
N ILE A 149 -14.16 -1.39 -4.16
CA ILE A 149 -14.82 -0.13 -4.56
C ILE A 149 -15.50 0.53 -3.37
N HIS A 150 -15.43 1.86 -3.32
CA HIS A 150 -16.18 2.71 -2.41
C HIS A 150 -17.66 2.33 -2.41
N THR A 151 -18.20 2.20 -1.20
CA THR A 151 -19.64 2.01 -1.02
C THR A 151 -20.22 3.26 -0.40
N THR A 152 -21.54 3.45 -0.53
CA THR A 152 -22.26 4.58 0.12
C THR A 152 -22.09 4.59 1.64
N ALA A 153 -21.80 3.43 2.26
CA ALA A 153 -21.53 3.31 3.68
C ALA A 153 -20.11 3.74 4.09
N SER A 154 -19.19 3.84 3.13
CA SER A 154 -17.80 4.21 3.36
C SER A 154 -17.19 4.93 2.15
N PRO A 155 -17.59 6.19 1.90
CA PRO A 155 -17.05 6.98 0.80
C PRO A 155 -15.61 7.43 1.03
N THR A 156 -15.06 7.29 2.25
CA THR A 156 -13.67 7.68 2.58
C THR A 156 -12.95 6.71 3.54
N LYS A 157 -13.62 5.74 4.16
CA LYS A 157 -12.98 4.76 5.06
C LYS A 157 -12.63 3.48 4.30
N THR A 158 -11.71 3.59 3.36
CA THR A 158 -11.13 2.41 2.71
C THR A 158 -10.22 1.66 3.67
N LYS A 159 -10.03 0.35 3.45
CA LYS A 159 -9.09 -0.48 4.21
C LYS A 159 -7.62 -0.10 4.00
N ILE A 160 -7.33 0.94 3.22
CA ILE A 160 -5.98 1.36 2.84
C ILE A 160 -5.55 2.67 3.52
N GLY A 161 -6.38 3.25 4.40
CA GLY A 161 -6.06 4.50 5.09
C GLY A 161 -5.96 5.70 4.15
N ALA A 162 -6.75 5.70 3.06
CA ALA A 162 -6.80 6.83 2.13
C ALA A 162 -7.36 8.09 2.83
N GLY A 163 -6.88 9.26 2.42
CA GLY A 163 -7.41 10.54 2.87
C GLY A 163 -8.68 10.95 2.13
N LEU A 164 -8.79 12.24 1.81
CA LEU A 164 -9.87 12.76 0.98
C LEU A 164 -9.69 12.33 -0.48
N ASP A 165 -10.76 11.93 -1.15
CA ASP A 165 -10.77 11.56 -2.57
C ASP A 165 -10.19 12.66 -3.46
N SER A 166 -10.49 13.93 -3.16
CA SER A 166 -9.93 15.06 -3.90
C SER A 166 -8.41 15.14 -3.79
N TYR A 167 -7.85 14.78 -2.63
CA TYR A 167 -6.41 14.74 -2.41
C TYR A 167 -5.77 13.55 -3.12
N GLU A 168 -6.34 12.36 -3.01
CA GLU A 168 -5.80 11.16 -3.66
C GLU A 168 -5.88 11.25 -5.19
N LYS A 169 -6.97 11.83 -5.72
CA LYS A 169 -7.10 12.14 -7.15
C LYS A 169 -6.03 13.12 -7.64
N ALA A 170 -5.72 14.14 -6.84
CA ALA A 170 -4.66 15.11 -7.17
C ALA A 170 -3.25 14.52 -7.01
N ASN A 171 -3.10 13.43 -6.26
CA ASN A 171 -1.80 12.81 -5.94
C ASN A 171 -1.79 11.30 -6.23
N PRO A 172 -2.01 10.87 -7.49
CA PRO A 172 -2.21 9.46 -7.84
C PRO A 172 -1.00 8.55 -7.56
N THR A 173 0.17 9.12 -7.28
CA THR A 173 1.39 8.38 -6.95
C THR A 173 1.53 8.04 -5.47
N ASN A 174 0.64 8.53 -4.61
CA ASN A 174 0.71 8.28 -3.16
C ASN A 174 0.31 6.85 -2.80
N LEU A 175 -0.81 6.38 -3.35
CA LEU A 175 -1.36 5.05 -3.11
C LEU A 175 -1.40 4.32 -4.45
N MET A 176 -0.56 3.31 -4.61
CA MET A 176 -0.48 2.54 -5.87
C MET A 176 -0.45 1.03 -5.62
N GLY A 177 -0.64 0.24 -6.66
CA GLY A 177 -0.49 -1.20 -6.55
C GLY A 177 -0.24 -1.90 -7.88
N TYR A 178 0.15 -3.16 -7.79
CA TYR A 178 0.20 -4.08 -8.92
C TYR A 178 -0.91 -5.11 -8.82
N ASP A 179 -1.50 -5.40 -9.97
CA ASP A 179 -2.37 -6.53 -10.19
C ASP A 179 -1.59 -7.60 -10.96
N ASN A 180 -1.26 -8.71 -10.31
CA ASN A 180 -0.44 -9.75 -10.94
C ASN A 180 -1.14 -10.43 -12.14
N VAL A 181 -2.48 -10.32 -12.27
CA VAL A 181 -3.20 -10.82 -13.47
C VAL A 181 -2.92 -9.92 -14.68
N ILE A 182 -2.70 -8.63 -14.47
CA ILE A 182 -2.50 -7.63 -15.54
C ILE A 182 -1.02 -7.43 -15.87
N GLY A 183 -0.13 -7.56 -14.88
CA GLY A 183 1.33 -7.46 -15.06
C GLY A 183 1.97 -6.36 -14.22
N THR A 184 3.03 -5.73 -14.74
CA THR A 184 3.89 -4.77 -14.00
C THR A 184 3.42 -3.31 -14.10
N LEU A 185 2.16 -3.06 -14.46
CA LEU A 185 1.62 -1.70 -14.55
C LEU A 185 1.21 -1.21 -13.15
N ALA A 186 1.86 -0.16 -12.66
CA ALA A 186 1.53 0.42 -11.36
C ALA A 186 0.25 1.23 -11.48
N ILE A 187 -0.78 0.84 -10.72
CA ILE A 187 -2.12 1.42 -10.80
C ILE A 187 -2.36 2.28 -9.55
N PRO A 188 -2.65 3.58 -9.67
CA PRO A 188 -3.17 4.40 -8.60
C PRO A 188 -4.42 3.77 -8.01
N LEU A 189 -4.42 3.54 -6.71
CA LEU A 189 -5.52 2.85 -6.04
C LEU A 189 -6.82 3.64 -6.13
N TYR A 190 -6.75 4.97 -6.30
CA TYR A 190 -7.91 5.82 -6.57
C TYR A 190 -8.78 5.27 -7.71
N TYR A 191 -8.18 4.82 -8.82
CA TYR A 191 -8.92 4.28 -9.97
C TYR A 191 -9.44 2.85 -9.74
N VAL A 192 -8.93 2.17 -8.70
CA VAL A 192 -9.40 0.85 -8.30
C VAL A 192 -10.62 0.95 -7.40
N TYR A 193 -10.62 1.87 -6.44
CA TYR A 193 -11.71 2.01 -5.48
C TYR A 193 -12.79 3.03 -5.88
N THR A 194 -12.66 3.74 -7.01
CA THR A 194 -13.70 4.64 -7.50
C THR A 194 -14.41 4.09 -8.73
N ALA A 195 -15.69 4.44 -8.86
CA ALA A 195 -16.50 4.01 -10.01
C ALA A 195 -15.98 4.64 -11.31
N VAL A 196 -15.94 3.83 -12.37
CA VAL A 196 -15.66 4.25 -13.74
C VAL A 196 -16.85 5.03 -14.29
N ASP A 197 -16.58 6.08 -15.07
CA ASP A 197 -17.62 6.77 -15.82
C ASP A 197 -18.02 5.91 -17.04
N PRO A 198 -19.30 5.49 -17.16
CA PRO A 198 -19.75 4.60 -18.23
C PRO A 198 -19.67 5.23 -19.63
N LEU A 199 -19.41 6.54 -19.75
CA LEU A 199 -19.29 7.26 -21.01
C LEU A 199 -17.85 7.42 -21.49
N VAL A 200 -16.86 6.93 -20.74
CA VAL A 200 -15.44 7.03 -21.13
C VAL A 200 -14.98 5.73 -21.80
N PHE A 201 -14.70 5.81 -23.11
CA PHE A 201 -14.21 4.70 -23.92
C PHE A 201 -12.70 4.86 -24.20
N HIS A 202 -11.94 3.75 -24.20
CA HIS A 202 -10.50 3.78 -24.36
C HIS A 202 -10.06 3.05 -25.64
N VAL A 203 -9.06 3.61 -26.32
CA VAL A 203 -8.43 3.01 -27.51
C VAL A 203 -7.22 2.22 -27.05
N ASN A 204 -7.22 0.91 -27.27
CA ASN A 204 -6.04 0.07 -27.04
C ASN A 204 -4.99 0.36 -28.12
N ASN A 205 -3.75 0.70 -27.74
CA ASN A 205 -2.63 0.75 -28.68
C ASN A 205 -1.75 -0.50 -28.51
N PRO A 206 -1.98 -1.58 -29.28
CA PRO A 206 -1.25 -2.84 -29.11
C PRO A 206 0.22 -2.78 -29.57
N ILE A 207 0.66 -1.68 -30.18
CA ILE A 207 1.98 -1.58 -30.83
C ILE A 207 3.05 -1.03 -29.87
N SER A 208 2.67 -0.39 -28.77
CA SER A 208 3.62 0.28 -27.86
C SER A 208 3.39 -0.10 -26.40
N PRO A 209 4.44 -0.29 -25.57
CA PRO A 209 4.29 -0.44 -24.13
C PRO A 209 3.55 0.75 -23.54
N PHE A 210 2.73 0.54 -22.52
CA PHE A 210 2.03 1.64 -21.86
C PHE A 210 3.03 2.68 -21.33
N GLN A 211 2.76 3.94 -21.69
CA GLN A 211 3.31 5.14 -21.10
C GLN A 211 2.14 5.98 -20.58
N ILE A 212 2.35 6.76 -19.52
CA ILE A 212 1.34 7.70 -19.03
C ILE A 212 0.85 8.57 -20.21
N GLY A 213 -0.45 8.55 -20.48
CA GLY A 213 -1.07 9.24 -21.63
C GLY A 213 -1.28 8.39 -22.90
N SER A 214 -0.79 7.14 -22.93
CA SER A 214 -1.19 6.14 -23.93
C SER A 214 -2.34 5.27 -23.40
N GLY A 215 -3.23 4.78 -24.27
CA GLY A 215 -4.33 3.91 -23.84
C GLY A 215 -3.84 2.51 -23.47
N ASN A 216 -4.35 1.94 -22.38
CA ASN A 216 -4.13 0.54 -21.99
C ASN A 216 -5.47 -0.06 -21.55
N ASN A 217 -6.00 -0.96 -22.38
CA ASN A 217 -7.28 -1.60 -22.13
C ASN A 217 -7.17 -2.70 -21.05
N ASN A 218 -7.23 -2.29 -19.78
CA ASN A 218 -7.26 -3.17 -18.62
C ASN A 218 -8.51 -2.92 -17.76
N LYS A 219 -8.81 -3.78 -16.79
CA LYS A 219 -10.05 -3.68 -16.00
C LYS A 219 -10.20 -2.41 -15.14
N TYR A 220 -9.14 -1.62 -15.00
CA TYR A 220 -9.14 -0.33 -14.29
C TYR A 220 -9.23 0.87 -15.24
N CYS A 221 -9.33 0.64 -16.56
CA CYS A 221 -9.61 1.70 -17.52
C CYS A 221 -11.01 2.26 -17.33
N GLY A 222 -11.19 3.56 -17.59
CA GLY A 222 -12.49 4.20 -17.37
C GLY A 222 -12.47 5.60 -16.79
N HIS A 223 -11.29 6.13 -16.44
CA HIS A 223 -11.16 7.41 -15.77
C HIS A 223 -10.49 8.44 -16.69
N LEU A 224 -11.04 9.66 -16.76
CA LEU A 224 -10.44 10.74 -17.54
C LEU A 224 -8.99 10.99 -17.07
N GLY A 225 -8.01 10.78 -17.96
CA GLY A 225 -6.58 10.98 -17.67
C GLY A 225 -5.84 9.77 -17.11
N TRP A 226 -6.49 8.59 -17.07
CA TRP A 226 -5.87 7.30 -16.77
C TRP A 226 -6.22 6.32 -17.91
N PRO A 227 -5.28 5.49 -18.39
CA PRO A 227 -5.57 4.49 -19.42
C PRO A 227 -6.72 3.55 -19.06
#